data_AF-A0A453KHN7-F1
#
_entry.id   AF-A0A453KHN7-F1
#
_cell.length_a   1.000
_cell.length_b   1.000
_cell.length_c   1.000
_cell.angle_alpha   90.00
_cell.angle_beta   90.00
_cell.angle_gamma   90.00
#
_symmetry.space_group_name_H-M   'P 1'
#
loop_
_entity.id
_entity.type
_entity.pdbx_description
1 polymer ?
#
loop_
_entity_poly.entity_id
_entity_poly.type
_entity_poly.pdbx_seq_one_letter_code
_entity_poly.pdbx_strand_id
1 'polypeptide(L)'
;MVKRQRTAFPPNFVHSLDGSHMMMTAVACKKQGLYFAGVHDSYWTHACDVDTMNKILREKFVELYDAPILENLLESFETSFPKLKFPPLPERGNFDMKDVLQSTYFFN
;
A
#
# COMPACT_ATOMS: atom_id res chain seq x y z
N MET A 1 6.57 -27.62 5.58
CA MET A 1 7.12 -26.25 5.70
C MET A 1 7.02 -25.44 4.40
N VAL A 2 7.49 -25.97 3.27
CA VAL A 2 7.47 -25.29 1.95
C VAL A 2 6.04 -24.92 1.48
N LYS A 3 5.06 -25.83 1.62
CA LYS A 3 3.67 -25.57 1.22
C LYS A 3 3.07 -24.34 1.93
N ARG A 4 3.36 -24.19 3.25
CA ARG A 4 2.86 -23.08 4.07
C ARG A 4 3.49 -21.75 3.67
N GLN A 5 4.79 -21.73 3.38
CA GLN A 5 5.48 -20.51 2.92
C GLN A 5 4.94 -20.04 1.56
N ARG A 6 4.77 -20.98 0.60
CA ARG A 6 4.23 -20.65 -0.72
C ARG A 6 2.83 -20.03 -0.66
N THR A 7 1.95 -20.55 0.20
CA THR A 7 0.57 -20.03 0.32
C THR A 7 0.46 -18.80 1.21
N ALA A 8 1.39 -18.62 2.16
CA ALA A 8 1.36 -17.49 3.07
C ALA A 8 2.03 -16.23 2.50
N PHE A 9 2.94 -16.37 1.54
CA PHE A 9 3.68 -15.22 1.02
C PHE A 9 2.77 -14.17 0.36
N PRO A 10 1.90 -14.50 -0.62
CA PRO A 10 1.03 -13.49 -1.24
C PRO A 10 0.16 -12.69 -0.26
N PRO A 11 -0.61 -13.30 0.66
CA PRO A 11 -1.43 -12.52 1.59
C PRO A 11 -0.58 -11.70 2.56
N ASN A 12 0.56 -12.23 3.04
CA ASN A 12 1.43 -11.46 3.93
C ASN A 12 2.07 -10.26 3.23
N PHE A 13 2.40 -10.38 1.94
CA PHE A 13 2.95 -9.28 1.17
C PHE A 13 1.92 -8.18 0.98
N VAL A 14 0.68 -8.52 0.59
CA VAL A 14 -0.41 -7.54 0.46
C VAL A 14 -0.69 -6.85 1.80
N HIS A 15 -0.81 -7.62 2.90
CA HIS A 15 -0.99 -7.03 4.24
C HIS A 15 0.16 -6.10 4.65
N SER A 16 1.38 -6.36 4.18
CA SER A 16 2.51 -5.45 4.44
C SER A 16 2.34 -4.11 3.72
N LEU A 17 1.79 -4.12 2.50
CA LEU A 17 1.48 -2.89 1.74
C LEU A 17 0.32 -2.13 2.37
N ASP A 18 -0.73 -2.82 2.82
CA ASP A 18 -1.84 -2.20 3.56
C ASP A 18 -1.34 -1.54 4.85
N GLY A 19 -0.44 -2.21 5.57
CA GLY A 19 0.22 -1.66 6.76
C GLY A 19 1.10 -0.45 6.43
N SER A 20 1.85 -0.48 5.32
CA SER A 20 2.62 0.67 4.82
C SER A 20 1.72 1.86 4.50
N HIS A 21 0.62 1.64 3.78
CA HIS A 21 -0.34 2.69 3.42
C HIS A 21 -0.99 3.32 4.66
N MET A 22 -1.42 2.49 5.62
CA MET A 22 -1.93 2.96 6.91
C MET A 22 -0.90 3.84 7.63
N MET A 23 0.35 3.39 7.70
CA MET A 23 1.40 4.13 8.42
C MET A 23 1.77 5.44 7.72
N MET A 24 1.86 5.43 6.38
CA MET A 24 2.08 6.64 5.58
C MET A 24 0.97 7.67 5.80
N THR A 25 -0.29 7.21 5.84
CA THR A 25 -1.47 8.03 6.12
C THR A 25 -1.42 8.59 7.54
N ALA A 26 -1.16 7.76 8.55
CA ALA A 26 -1.05 8.19 9.94
C ALA A 26 0.02 9.27 10.16
N VAL A 27 1.20 9.10 9.54
CA VAL A 27 2.30 10.08 9.60
C VAL A 27 1.90 11.40 8.94
N ALA A 28 1.21 11.35 7.79
CA ALA A 28 0.75 12.53 7.08
C ALA A 28 -0.36 13.27 7.84
N CYS A 29 -1.34 12.55 8.41
CA CYS A 29 -2.36 13.10 9.30
C CYS A 29 -1.73 13.82 10.50
N LYS A 30 -0.77 13.18 11.17
CA LYS A 30 -0.06 13.78 12.31
C LYS A 30 0.67 15.07 11.93
N LYS A 31 1.31 15.12 10.75
CA LYS A 31 1.99 16.33 10.25
C LYS A 31 1.03 17.48 9.98
N GLN A 32 -0.23 17.18 9.65
CA GLN A 32 -1.30 18.16 9.43
C GLN A 32 -2.11 18.46 10.71
N GLY A 33 -1.77 17.85 11.85
CA GLY A 33 -2.46 18.08 13.13
C GLY A 33 -3.74 17.25 13.32
N LEU A 34 -4.01 16.28 12.45
CA LEU A 34 -5.17 15.40 12.57
C LEU A 34 -4.89 14.28 13.57
N TYR A 35 -5.91 13.93 14.35
CA TYR A 35 -5.92 12.68 15.11
C TYR A 35 -6.20 11.52 14.17
N PHE A 36 -5.48 10.41 14.33
CA PHE A 36 -5.64 9.22 13.50
C PHE A 36 -5.63 7.97 14.36
N ALA A 37 -6.55 7.05 14.11
CA ALA A 37 -6.51 5.68 14.59
C ALA A 37 -6.79 4.73 13.43
N GLY A 38 -6.10 3.59 13.40
CA GLY A 38 -6.30 2.57 12.36
C GLY A 38 -6.53 1.21 13.00
N VAL A 39 -7.54 0.49 12.51
CA VAL A 39 -7.77 -0.92 12.78
C VAL A 39 -7.75 -1.63 11.44
N HIS A 40 -6.60 -2.22 11.09
CA HIS A 40 -6.36 -2.82 9.77
C HIS A 40 -6.62 -1.83 8.62
N ASP A 41 -7.70 -2.01 7.86
CA ASP A 41 -8.14 -1.21 6.72
C ASP A 41 -9.22 -0.17 7.10
N SER A 42 -9.56 -0.06 8.38
CA SER A 42 -10.52 0.92 8.88
C SER A 42 -9.82 2.08 9.55
N TYR A 43 -9.98 3.30 9.01
CA TYR A 43 -9.26 4.50 9.47
C TYR A 43 -10.21 5.52 10.10
N TRP A 44 -9.88 6.01 11.28
CA TRP A 44 -10.71 6.88 12.09
C TRP A 44 -10.01 8.20 12.42
N THR A 45 -10.80 9.27 12.45
CA THR A 45 -10.40 10.62 12.86
C THR A 45 -11.60 11.34 13.49
N HIS A 46 -11.45 12.60 13.90
CA HIS A 46 -12.60 13.40 14.34
C HIS A 46 -13.49 13.77 13.16
N ALA A 47 -14.79 13.89 13.39
CA ALA A 47 -15.77 14.11 12.32
C ALA A 47 -15.47 15.35 11.44
N CYS A 48 -14.89 16.42 12.02
CA CYS A 48 -14.50 17.61 11.28
C CYS A 48 -13.33 17.41 10.31
N ASP A 49 -12.56 16.33 10.48
CA ASP A 49 -11.31 16.08 9.76
C ASP A 49 -11.45 15.00 8.68
N VAL A 50 -12.61 14.35 8.57
CA VAL A 50 -12.86 13.20 7.67
C VAL A 50 -12.50 13.52 6.23
N ASP A 51 -12.94 14.67 5.70
CA ASP A 51 -12.65 15.06 4.32
C ASP A 51 -11.15 15.23 4.06
N THR A 52 -10.45 15.86 5.01
CA THR A 52 -9.00 16.06 4.96
C THR A 52 -8.27 14.71 5.04
N MET A 53 -8.67 13.82 5.94
CA MET A 53 -8.11 12.48 6.05
C MET A 53 -8.32 11.68 4.76
N ASN A 54 -9.52 11.72 4.17
CA ASN A 54 -9.82 11.00 2.93
C ASN A 54 -8.99 11.50 1.75
N LYS A 55 -8.64 12.78 1.71
CA LYS A 55 -7.72 13.32 0.72
C LYS A 55 -6.31 12.78 0.94
N ILE A 56 -5.78 12.86 2.16
CA ILE A 56 -4.45 12.34 2.52
C ILE A 56 -4.34 10.86 2.19
N LEU A 57 -5.37 10.08 2.51
CA LEU A 57 -5.43 8.65 2.27
C LEU A 57 -5.23 8.32 0.79
N ARG A 58 -6.02 8.95 -0.08
CA ARG A 58 -5.92 8.78 -1.54
C ARG A 58 -4.55 9.21 -2.06
N GLU A 59 -4.02 10.33 -1.58
CA GLU A 59 -2.67 10.80 -1.94
C GLU A 59 -1.59 9.78 -1.55
N LYS A 60 -1.64 9.23 -0.34
CA LYS A 60 -0.66 8.23 0.13
C LYS A 60 -0.81 6.88 -0.57
N PHE A 61 -2.02 6.51 -0.97
CA PHE A 61 -2.25 5.32 -1.77
C PHE A 61 -1.58 5.44 -3.14
N VAL A 62 -1.83 6.55 -3.84
CA VAL A 62 -1.19 6.83 -5.13
C VAL A 62 0.32 6.87 -4.99
N GLU A 63 0.84 7.59 -3.98
CA GLU A 63 2.28 7.66 -3.72
C GLU A 63 2.91 6.27 -3.49
N LEU A 64 2.25 5.39 -2.74
CA LEU A 64 2.75 4.04 -2.49
C LEU A 64 2.80 3.22 -3.79
N TYR A 65 1.71 3.22 -4.57
CA TYR A 65 1.59 2.36 -5.75
C TYR A 65 2.19 2.94 -7.04
N ASP A 66 2.59 4.22 -7.04
CA ASP A 66 3.44 4.81 -8.07
C ASP A 66 4.90 4.34 -7.94
N ALA A 67 5.27 3.78 -6.79
CA ALA A 67 6.57 3.13 -6.62
C ALA A 67 6.65 1.80 -7.40
N PRO A 68 7.85 1.41 -7.87
CA PRO A 68 8.05 0.14 -8.58
C PRO A 68 8.14 -1.05 -7.59
N ILE A 69 7.04 -1.33 -6.89
CA ILE A 69 6.98 -2.28 -5.77
C ILE A 69 7.43 -3.70 -6.17
N LEU A 70 6.94 -4.21 -7.30
CA LEU A 70 7.23 -5.58 -7.73
C LEU A 70 8.65 -5.71 -8.28
N GLU A 71 9.15 -4.65 -8.93
CA GLU A 71 10.53 -4.53 -9.39
C GLU A 71 11.49 -4.55 -8.20
N ASN A 72 11.23 -3.73 -7.16
CA ASN A 72 12.02 -3.70 -5.94
C ASN A 72 12.00 -5.07 -5.22
N LEU A 73 10.85 -5.76 -5.22
CA LEU A 73 10.73 -7.10 -4.66
C LEU A 73 11.57 -8.12 -5.43
N LEU A 74 11.51 -8.08 -6.76
CA LEU A 74 12.29 -8.96 -7.64
C LEU A 74 13.79 -8.73 -7.42
N GLU A 75 14.24 -7.48 -7.41
CA GLU A 75 15.63 -7.10 -7.16
C GLU A 75 16.11 -7.61 -5.79
N SER A 76 15.27 -7.46 -4.75
CA SER A 76 15.57 -7.98 -3.41
C SER A 76 15.74 -9.50 -3.39
N PHE A 77 14.90 -10.23 -4.13
CA PHE A 77 14.97 -11.68 -4.24
C PHE A 77 16.18 -12.16 -5.04
N GLU A 78 16.50 -11.51 -6.16
CA GLU A 78 17.70 -11.80 -6.95
C GLU A 78 18.98 -11.55 -6.15
N THR A 79 19.01 -10.45 -5.40
CA THR A 79 20.14 -10.12 -4.51
C THR A 79 20.29 -11.13 -3.37
N SER A 80 19.18 -11.53 -2.73
CA SER A 80 19.21 -12.46 -1.59
C SER A 80 19.47 -13.91 -2.01
N PHE A 81 19.06 -14.28 -3.23
CA PHE A 81 19.12 -15.65 -3.75
C PHE A 81 19.74 -15.71 -5.15
N PRO A 82 21.02 -15.32 -5.33
CA PRO A 82 21.64 -15.11 -6.65
C PRO A 82 21.80 -16.38 -7.50
N LYS A 83 21.60 -17.57 -6.91
CA LYS A 83 21.66 -18.86 -7.63
C LYS A 83 20.30 -19.29 -8.17
N LEU A 84 19.22 -18.60 -7.79
CA LEU A 84 17.87 -18.89 -8.26
C LEU A 84 17.52 -18.00 -9.44
N LYS A 85 16.69 -18.52 -10.35
CA LYS A 85 16.09 -17.73 -11.43
C LYS A 85 14.64 -17.44 -11.08
N PHE A 86 14.27 -16.17 -11.13
CA PHE A 86 12.90 -15.73 -10.90
C PHE A 86 12.19 -15.50 -12.24
N PRO A 87 10.87 -15.70 -12.31
CA PRO A 87 10.11 -15.37 -13.51
C PRO A 87 10.09 -13.86 -13.75
N PRO A 88 9.84 -13.42 -15.01
CA PRO A 88 9.64 -12.01 -15.28
C PRO A 88 8.40 -11.48 -14.55
N LEU A 89 8.36 -10.17 -14.33
CA LEU A 89 7.20 -9.49 -13.76
C LEU A 89 5.98 -9.61 -14.68
N PRO A 90 4.77 -9.65 -14.11
CA PRO A 90 3.55 -9.54 -14.90
C PRO A 90 3.48 -8.18 -15.61
N GLU A 91 2.83 -8.15 -16.77
CA GLU A 91 2.58 -6.89 -17.50
C GLU A 91 1.66 -5.97 -16.69
N ARG A 92 1.96 -4.66 -16.71
CA ARG A 92 1.09 -3.65 -16.10
C ARG A 92 -0.10 -3.38 -17.02
N GLY A 93 -1.26 -3.18 -16.41
CA GLY A 93 -2.45 -2.71 -17.11
C GLY A 93 -2.36 -1.23 -17.51
N ASN A 94 -3.47 -0.70 -18.03
CA ASN A 94 -3.61 0.69 -18.49
C ASN A 94 -4.37 1.60 -17.51
N PHE A 95 -4.63 1.15 -16.28
CA PHE A 95 -5.29 1.95 -15.25
C PHE A 95 -4.39 3.13 -14.82
N ASP A 96 -4.92 4.35 -14.85
CA ASP A 96 -4.22 5.52 -14.30
C ASP A 96 -4.40 5.57 -12.79
N MET A 97 -3.31 5.38 -12.04
CA MET A 97 -3.33 5.41 -10.58
C MET A 97 -3.89 6.74 -10.04
N LYS A 98 -3.77 7.85 -10.78
CA LYS A 98 -4.29 9.16 -10.38
C LYS A 98 -5.82 9.21 -10.31
N ASP A 99 -6.53 8.29 -10.96
CA ASP A 99 -8.00 8.20 -10.87
C ASP A 99 -8.47 7.97 -9.43
N VAL A 100 -7.64 7.32 -8.60
CA VAL A 100 -7.91 7.11 -7.17
C VAL A 100 -8.11 8.43 -6.43
N LEU A 101 -7.43 9.51 -6.84
CA LEU A 101 -7.54 10.83 -6.20
C LEU A 101 -8.97 11.39 -6.26
N GLN A 102 -9.75 11.00 -7.26
CA GLN A 102 -11.12 11.48 -7.45
C GLN A 102 -12.20 10.46 -7.02
N SER A 103 -11.80 9.27 -6.57
CA SER A 103 -12.74 8.22 -6.19
C SER A 103 -13.39 8.49 -4.84
N THR A 104 -14.66 8.90 -4.84
CA THR A 104 -15.46 9.20 -3.64
C THR A 104 -15.64 7.99 -2.73
N TYR A 105 -15.74 6.78 -3.31
CA TYR A 105 -16.00 5.54 -2.58
C TYR A 105 -14.75 4.68 -2.38
N PHE A 106 -13.56 5.26 -2.57
CA PHE A 106 -12.31 4.54 -2.35
C PHE A 106 -12.17 4.10 -0.88
N PHE A 107 -12.43 5.04 0.04
CA PHE A 107 -12.65 4.80 1.46
C PHE A 107 -13.88 5.63 1.86
N ASN A 108 -14.87 5.00 2.49
CA ASN A 108 -16.15 5.60 2.85
C ASN A 108 -16.49 5.32 4.31
#